data_AF-A0A812UE81-F1
#
_entry.id   AF-A0A812UE81-F1
#
_cell.length_a   1.000
_cell.length_b   1.000
_cell.length_c   1.000
_cell.angle_alpha   90.00
_cell.angle_beta   90.00
_cell.angle_gamma   90.00
#
_symmetry.space_group_name_H-M   'P 1'
#
loop_
_entity.id
_entity.type
_entity.pdbx_description
1 polymer ?
#
loop_
_entity_poly.entity_id
_entity_poly.type
_entity_poly.pdbx_seq_one_letter_code
_entity_poly.pdbx_strand_id
1 'polypeptide(L)'
;MAGPLLSALEAKDGERLRPSLEKLLKAELGPILLEQTAGERFTGGKSTPVWKLRFTAKRGEKEKETRLVAKWVKPTSELRWASYANEKQFYLSAAPKLRKILRLPHMLMCEESPSSGICFLLDDLTVDFPLHPDGLDTAGAHASLTWLARFHAMFWEADSAGAGFPAGMASTADYWGARTRSASAQWPLR
;
A
#
# COMPACT_ATOMS: atom_id res chain seq x y z
N MET A 1 -6.34 -19.57 11.28
CA MET A 1 -6.60 -19.94 9.86
C MET A 1 -6.37 -18.72 8.99
N ALA A 2 -5.90 -18.89 7.76
CA ALA A 2 -5.76 -17.80 6.80
C ALA A 2 -7.14 -17.24 6.44
N GLY A 3 -7.23 -15.92 6.25
CA GLY A 3 -8.43 -15.31 5.72
C GLY A 3 -8.61 -15.62 4.23
N PRO A 4 -9.82 -15.40 3.69
CA PRO A 4 -10.16 -15.74 2.31
C PRO A 4 -9.30 -14.98 1.28
N LEU A 5 -8.90 -13.74 1.56
CA LEU A 5 -8.05 -12.95 0.66
C LEU A 5 -6.66 -13.59 0.54
N LEU A 6 -6.07 -13.92 1.70
CA LEU A 6 -4.75 -14.57 1.76
C LEU A 6 -4.75 -15.92 1.05
N SER A 7 -5.74 -16.77 1.33
CA SER A 7 -5.84 -18.10 0.71
C SER A 7 -6.04 -18.03 -0.80
N ALA A 8 -6.81 -17.07 -1.30
CA ALA A 8 -7.06 -16.91 -2.73
C ALA A 8 -5.81 -16.40 -3.48
N LEU A 9 -5.07 -15.45 -2.90
CA LEU A 9 -3.83 -14.93 -3.50
C LEU A 9 -2.69 -15.94 -3.45
N GLU A 10 -2.59 -16.72 -2.37
CA GLU A 10 -1.64 -17.84 -2.27
C GLU A 10 -1.93 -18.90 -3.34
N ALA A 11 -3.21 -19.19 -3.60
CA ALA A 11 -3.65 -20.08 -4.68
C ALA A 11 -3.59 -19.46 -6.08
N LYS A 12 -3.32 -18.14 -6.19
CA LYS A 12 -3.36 -17.36 -7.44
C LYS A 12 -4.69 -17.49 -8.20
N ASP A 13 -5.78 -17.56 -7.44
CA ASP A 13 -7.13 -17.80 -7.96
C ASP A 13 -8.03 -16.59 -7.65
N GLY A 14 -8.22 -15.74 -8.67
CA GLY A 14 -9.01 -14.52 -8.57
C GLY A 14 -10.48 -14.78 -8.22
N GLU A 15 -11.03 -15.91 -8.65
CA GLU A 15 -12.45 -16.24 -8.41
C GLU A 15 -12.72 -16.59 -6.94
N ARG A 16 -11.72 -17.10 -6.22
CA ARG A 16 -11.82 -17.28 -4.76
C ARG A 16 -11.94 -15.96 -4.00
N LEU A 17 -11.57 -14.83 -4.60
CA LEU A 17 -11.71 -13.50 -3.99
C LEU A 17 -13.16 -12.98 -4.07
N ARG A 18 -13.96 -13.53 -5.00
CA ARG A 18 -15.31 -13.03 -5.33
C ARG A 18 -16.20 -12.85 -4.10
N PRO A 19 -16.40 -13.84 -3.21
CA PRO A 19 -17.32 -13.68 -2.09
C PRO A 19 -16.90 -12.54 -1.15
N SER A 20 -15.60 -12.41 -0.90
CA SER A 20 -15.04 -11.35 -0.06
C SER A 20 -15.20 -9.98 -0.71
N LEU A 21 -14.94 -9.87 -2.00
CA LEU A 21 -15.05 -8.61 -2.74
C LEU A 21 -16.50 -8.18 -2.95
N GLU A 22 -17.42 -9.10 -3.25
CA GLU A 22 -18.86 -8.81 -3.37
C GLU A 22 -19.41 -8.28 -2.04
N LYS A 23 -19.04 -8.91 -0.92
CA LYS A 23 -19.41 -8.45 0.43
C LYS A 23 -18.83 -7.07 0.74
N LEU A 24 -17.54 -6.86 0.45
CA LEU A 24 -16.83 -5.61 0.73
C LEU A 24 -17.37 -4.45 -0.11
N LEU A 25 -17.56 -4.68 -1.41
CA LEU A 25 -17.96 -3.68 -2.37
C LEU A 25 -19.48 -3.53 -2.49
N LYS A 26 -20.26 -4.43 -1.87
CA LYS A 26 -21.74 -4.45 -1.98
C LYS A 26 -22.18 -4.37 -3.44
N ALA A 27 -21.57 -5.20 -4.28
CA ALA A 27 -21.74 -5.22 -5.72
C ALA A 27 -21.65 -6.66 -6.23
N GLU A 28 -22.39 -6.98 -7.28
CA GLU A 28 -22.19 -8.20 -8.06
C GLU A 28 -20.96 -7.99 -8.94
N LEU A 29 -20.07 -8.99 -9.04
CA LEU A 29 -18.84 -8.84 -9.81
C LEU A 29 -18.93 -9.66 -11.11
N GLY A 30 -18.33 -9.14 -12.20
CA GLY A 30 -17.99 -9.95 -13.37
C GLY A 30 -16.79 -10.88 -13.08
N PRO A 31 -16.24 -11.56 -14.10
CA PRO A 31 -15.02 -12.35 -13.95
C PRO A 31 -13.86 -11.53 -13.35
N ILE A 32 -13.12 -12.12 -12.42
CA ILE A 32 -12.00 -11.47 -11.74
C ILE A 32 -10.70 -11.89 -12.42
N LEU A 33 -10.12 -10.97 -13.16
CA LEU A 33 -8.80 -11.14 -13.75
C LEU A 33 -7.72 -10.77 -12.73
N LEU A 34 -6.85 -11.73 -12.42
CA LEU A 34 -5.70 -11.53 -11.56
C LEU A 34 -4.44 -11.41 -12.42
N GLU A 35 -3.85 -10.22 -12.45
CA GLU A 35 -2.67 -9.90 -13.24
C GLU A 35 -1.48 -9.64 -12.31
N GLN A 36 -0.34 -10.28 -12.56
CA GLN A 36 0.88 -9.95 -11.82
C GLN A 36 1.42 -8.60 -12.31
N THR A 37 1.77 -7.70 -11.39
CA THR A 37 2.28 -6.37 -11.78
C THR A 37 3.61 -6.45 -12.51
N ALA A 38 3.85 -5.50 -13.42
CA ALA A 38 5.12 -5.33 -14.11
C ALA A 38 6.33 -5.08 -13.17
N GLY A 39 6.09 -4.80 -11.88
CA GLY A 39 7.14 -4.61 -10.87
C GLY A 39 8.10 -5.81 -10.76
N GLU A 40 7.65 -7.02 -11.11
CA GLU A 40 8.51 -8.19 -11.20
C GLU A 40 9.66 -8.01 -12.22
N ARG A 41 9.37 -7.34 -13.35
CA ARG A 41 10.37 -7.07 -14.40
C ARG A 41 11.50 -6.17 -13.91
N PHE A 42 11.21 -5.23 -13.02
CA PHE A 42 12.17 -4.26 -12.49
C PHE A 42 12.91 -4.75 -11.25
N THR A 43 12.32 -5.71 -10.52
CA THR A 43 12.85 -6.20 -9.25
C THR A 43 13.48 -7.59 -9.34
N GLY A 44 13.45 -8.22 -10.53
CA GLY A 44 13.95 -9.56 -10.75
C GLY A 44 13.28 -10.60 -9.86
N GLY A 45 12.00 -10.40 -9.52
CA GLY A 45 11.22 -11.27 -8.63
C GLY A 45 11.65 -11.25 -7.16
N LYS A 46 12.57 -10.36 -6.75
CA LYS A 46 13.04 -10.27 -5.36
C LYS A 46 12.15 -9.41 -4.47
N SER A 47 11.25 -8.62 -5.06
CA SER A 47 10.33 -7.76 -4.32
C SER A 47 9.03 -8.47 -3.98
N THR A 48 8.28 -7.88 -3.07
CA THR A 48 6.96 -8.34 -2.64
C THR A 48 6.01 -8.48 -3.83
N PRO A 49 5.32 -9.63 -3.99
CA PRO A 49 4.37 -9.81 -5.06
C PRO A 49 3.19 -8.85 -4.89
N VAL A 50 2.92 -8.10 -5.96
CA VAL A 50 1.78 -7.21 -6.07
C VAL A 50 0.94 -7.66 -7.26
N TRP A 51 -0.33 -7.93 -7.00
CA TRP A 51 -1.31 -8.35 -7.97
C TRP A 51 -2.25 -7.20 -8.30
N LYS A 52 -2.63 -7.08 -9.57
CA LYS A 52 -3.75 -6.25 -10.01
C LYS A 52 -4.98 -7.13 -10.17
N LEU A 53 -6.10 -6.63 -9.69
CA LEU A 53 -7.39 -7.24 -9.87
C LEU A 53 -8.19 -6.35 -10.81
N ARG A 54 -8.69 -6.92 -11.89
CA ARG A 54 -9.55 -6.23 -12.84
C ARG A 54 -10.85 -7.00 -13.01
N PHE A 55 -11.95 -6.32 -12.78
CA PHE A 55 -13.28 -6.90 -12.90
C PHE A 55 -14.31 -5.79 -13.10
N THR A 56 -15.50 -6.17 -13.51
CA THR A 56 -16.62 -5.25 -13.56
C THR A 56 -17.45 -5.36 -12.28
N ALA A 57 -17.84 -4.24 -11.67
CA ALA A 57 -18.70 -4.22 -10.50
C ALA A 57 -20.05 -3.61 -10.84
N LYS A 58 -21.13 -4.35 -10.55
CA LYS A 58 -22.52 -3.96 -10.81
C LYS A 58 -23.24 -3.64 -9.50
N ARG A 59 -23.81 -2.45 -9.42
CA ARG A 59 -24.62 -1.97 -8.28
C ARG A 59 -25.96 -1.47 -8.81
N GLY A 60 -26.99 -2.33 -8.76
CA GLY A 60 -28.26 -2.07 -9.42
C GLY A 60 -28.08 -2.04 -10.94
N GLU A 61 -28.50 -0.95 -11.58
CA GLU A 61 -28.34 -0.74 -13.04
C GLU A 61 -26.96 -0.18 -13.42
N LYS A 62 -26.15 0.25 -12.46
CA LYS A 62 -24.84 0.85 -12.74
C LYS A 62 -23.77 -0.22 -12.79
N GLU A 63 -23.05 -0.25 -13.90
CA GLU A 63 -21.92 -1.13 -14.13
C GLU A 63 -20.65 -0.29 -14.30
N LYS A 64 -19.56 -0.68 -13.61
CA LYS A 64 -18.29 0.04 -13.66
C LYS A 64 -17.10 -0.90 -13.64
N GLU A 65 -16.18 -0.71 -14.57
CA GLU A 65 -14.87 -1.35 -14.49
C GLU A 65 -14.14 -0.90 -13.22
N THR A 66 -13.74 -1.87 -12.40
CA THR A 66 -13.05 -1.68 -11.14
C THR A 66 -11.67 -2.29 -11.22
N ARG A 67 -10.67 -1.56 -10.71
CA ARG A 67 -9.28 -1.98 -10.64
C ARG A 67 -8.78 -1.82 -9.21
N LEU A 68 -8.26 -2.90 -8.65
CA LEU A 68 -7.69 -2.94 -7.31
C LEU A 68 -6.27 -3.50 -7.36
N VAL A 69 -5.52 -3.24 -6.30
CA VAL A 69 -4.19 -3.80 -6.07
C VAL A 69 -4.23 -4.66 -4.81
N ALA A 70 -3.77 -5.90 -4.90
CA ALA A 70 -3.50 -6.75 -3.75
C ALA A 70 -2.00 -6.92 -3.54
N LYS A 71 -1.49 -6.39 -2.44
CA LYS A 71 -0.10 -6.57 -2.00
C LYS A 71 -0.09 -7.68 -0.95
N TRP A 72 0.41 -8.85 -1.32
CA TRP A 72 0.53 -9.99 -0.41
C TRP A 72 1.99 -10.23 -0.08
N VAL A 73 2.28 -10.43 1.21
CA VAL A 73 3.63 -10.71 1.68
C VAL A 73 3.57 -11.80 2.72
N LYS A 74 4.54 -12.72 2.68
CA LYS A 74 4.85 -13.63 3.78
C LYS A 74 6.13 -13.13 4.47
N PRO A 75 6.04 -12.31 5.52
CA PRO A 75 7.23 -11.76 6.18
C PRO A 75 8.05 -12.89 6.81
N THR A 76 9.36 -12.87 6.58
CA THR A 76 10.30 -13.92 7.03
C THR A 76 11.05 -13.55 8.31
N SER A 77 10.82 -12.36 8.87
CA SER A 77 11.46 -11.88 10.09
C SER A 77 10.55 -10.94 10.87
N GLU A 78 10.80 -10.81 12.17
CA GLU A 78 10.09 -9.87 13.04
C GLU A 78 10.23 -8.42 12.55
N LEU A 79 11.41 -8.04 12.06
CA LEU A 79 11.63 -6.71 11.49
C LEU A 79 10.73 -6.45 10.29
N ARG A 80 10.54 -7.45 9.41
CA ARG A 80 9.61 -7.32 8.28
C ARG A 80 8.16 -7.25 8.76
N TRP A 81 7.77 -8.04 9.76
CA TRP A 81 6.45 -7.95 10.38
C TRP A 81 6.18 -6.56 10.94
N ALA A 82 7.10 -6.00 11.71
CA ALA A 82 6.99 -4.65 12.26
C ALA A 82 6.86 -3.58 11.15
N SER A 83 7.61 -3.72 10.06
CA SER A 83 7.51 -2.82 8.90
C SER A 83 6.11 -2.83 8.28
N TYR A 84 5.50 -3.99 8.09
CA TYR A 84 4.14 -4.08 7.54
C TYR A 84 3.06 -3.69 8.54
N ALA A 85 3.28 -3.90 9.84
CA ALA A 85 2.39 -3.37 10.88
C ALA A 85 2.36 -1.82 10.85
N ASN A 86 3.51 -1.18 10.64
CA ASN A 86 3.59 0.27 10.47
C ASN A 86 2.87 0.73 9.19
N GLU A 87 3.03 0.01 8.07
CA GLU A 87 2.31 0.31 6.82
C GLU A 87 0.79 0.21 7.01
N LYS A 88 0.30 -0.84 7.67
CA LYS A 88 -1.12 -0.96 8.04
C LYS A 88 -1.58 0.22 8.89
N GLN A 89 -0.81 0.57 9.92
CA GLN A 89 -1.16 1.67 10.81
C GLN A 89 -1.21 3.01 10.07
N PHE A 90 -0.30 3.24 9.12
CA PHE A 90 -0.35 4.40 8.23
C PHE A 90 -1.67 4.48 7.46
N TYR A 91 -2.09 3.37 6.82
CA TYR A 91 -3.32 3.33 6.04
C TYR A 91 -4.59 3.45 6.89
N LEU A 92 -4.60 2.93 8.12
CA LEU A 92 -5.75 3.05 9.03
C LEU A 92 -5.88 4.44 9.63
N SER A 93 -4.76 5.14 9.88
CA SER A 93 -4.77 6.37 10.69
C SER A 93 -4.46 7.65 9.93
N ALA A 94 -3.33 7.73 9.23
CA ALA A 94 -2.90 8.95 8.53
C ALA A 94 -3.49 9.06 7.13
N ALA A 95 -3.49 7.96 6.37
CA ALA A 95 -3.93 7.99 4.97
C ALA A 95 -5.33 8.58 4.77
N PRO A 96 -6.36 8.32 5.60
CA PRO A 96 -7.68 8.93 5.43
C PRO A 96 -7.67 10.47 5.50
N LYS A 97 -6.78 11.05 6.31
CA LYS A 97 -6.61 12.51 6.42
C LYS A 97 -5.79 13.04 5.24
N LEU A 98 -4.69 12.38 4.93
CA LEU A 98 -3.81 12.74 3.82
C LEU A 98 -4.51 12.63 2.46
N ARG A 99 -5.44 11.70 2.27
CA ARG A 99 -6.19 11.54 1.01
C ARG A 99 -7.03 12.75 0.63
N LYS A 100 -7.29 13.69 1.55
CA LYS A 100 -7.98 14.96 1.26
C LYS A 100 -7.09 15.95 0.51
N ILE A 101 -5.78 15.76 0.52
CA ILE A 101 -4.77 16.71 0.02
C ILE A 101 -3.73 16.06 -0.91
N LEU A 102 -3.52 14.76 -0.75
CA LEU A 102 -2.58 13.95 -1.52
C LEU A 102 -3.32 12.82 -2.22
N ARG A 103 -2.86 12.48 -3.42
CA ARG A 103 -3.32 11.27 -4.10
C ARG A 103 -2.62 10.08 -3.46
N LEU A 104 -3.40 9.32 -2.68
CA LEU A 104 -2.98 8.10 -1.97
C LEU A 104 -4.04 7.01 -2.19
N PRO A 105 -3.64 5.73 -2.30
CA PRO A 105 -4.61 4.65 -2.49
C PRO A 105 -5.45 4.48 -1.23
N HIS A 106 -6.73 4.15 -1.41
CA HIS A 106 -7.56 3.72 -0.30
C HIS A 106 -7.23 2.28 0.06
N MET A 107 -6.97 2.00 1.34
CA MET A 107 -6.98 0.63 1.82
C MET A 107 -8.41 0.20 2.11
N LEU A 108 -8.92 -0.71 1.27
CA LEU A 108 -10.27 -1.27 1.39
C LEU A 108 -10.34 -2.32 2.49
N MET A 109 -9.30 -3.15 2.60
CA MET A 109 -9.17 -4.16 3.64
C MET A 109 -7.72 -4.56 3.85
N CYS A 110 -7.44 -5.12 5.03
CA CYS A 110 -6.17 -5.76 5.35
C CYS A 110 -6.44 -7.07 6.10
N GLU A 111 -5.82 -8.17 5.67
CA GLU A 111 -5.86 -9.46 6.35
C GLU A 111 -4.45 -9.84 6.83
N GLU A 112 -4.39 -10.41 8.04
CA GLU A 112 -3.15 -10.85 8.65
C GLU A 112 -3.30 -12.26 9.20
N SER A 113 -2.29 -13.08 8.97
CA SER A 113 -2.19 -14.43 9.48
C SER A 113 -0.73 -14.78 9.73
N PRO A 114 -0.34 -15.21 10.94
CA PRO A 114 1.04 -15.62 11.21
C PRO A 114 1.56 -16.70 10.24
N SER A 115 0.69 -17.59 9.76
CA SER A 115 1.05 -18.68 8.84
C SER A 115 1.06 -18.28 7.36
N SER A 116 0.20 -17.33 6.96
CA SER A 116 -0.05 -17.00 5.55
C SER A 116 0.41 -15.59 5.17
N GLY A 117 0.86 -14.80 6.13
CA GLY A 117 1.40 -13.47 5.93
C GLY A 117 0.37 -12.35 6.09
N ILE A 118 0.62 -11.23 5.41
CA ILE A 118 -0.21 -10.04 5.42
C ILE A 118 -0.62 -9.69 3.99
N CYS A 119 -1.86 -9.27 3.81
CA CYS A 119 -2.36 -8.77 2.54
C CYS A 119 -3.05 -7.42 2.71
N PHE A 120 -2.74 -6.49 1.80
CA PHE A 120 -3.40 -5.21 1.67
C PHE A 120 -4.20 -5.20 0.37
N LEU A 121 -5.46 -4.80 0.43
CA LEU A 121 -6.27 -4.53 -0.76
C LEU A 121 -6.45 -3.01 -0.90
N LEU A 122 -6.00 -2.47 -2.02
CA LEU A 122 -5.84 -1.04 -2.27
C LEU A 122 -6.53 -0.63 -3.58
N ASP A 123 -6.94 0.64 -3.69
CA ASP A 123 -7.31 1.23 -4.99
C ASP A 123 -6.12 1.17 -5.98
N ASP A 124 -6.36 0.85 -7.26
CA ASP A 124 -5.35 0.99 -8.31
C ASP A 124 -5.29 2.45 -8.81
N LEU A 125 -4.17 3.14 -8.52
CA LEU A 125 -3.94 4.51 -8.97
C LEU A 125 -3.31 4.61 -10.37
N THR A 126 -2.98 3.51 -11.04
CA THR A 126 -2.28 3.55 -12.34
C THR A 126 -3.09 4.17 -13.48
N VAL A 127 -4.41 4.34 -13.29
CA VAL A 127 -5.24 5.12 -14.22
C VAL A 127 -4.83 6.60 -14.22
N ASP A 128 -4.40 7.12 -13.07
CA ASP A 128 -3.99 8.53 -12.93
C ASP A 128 -2.48 8.72 -13.13
N PHE A 129 -1.71 7.64 -13.00
CA PHE A 129 -0.25 7.64 -13.10
C PHE A 129 0.20 6.53 -14.06
N PRO A 130 0.44 6.85 -15.35
CA PRO A 130 0.93 5.86 -16.31
C PRO A 130 2.29 5.31 -15.87
N LEU A 131 2.63 4.13 -16.40
CA LEU A 131 3.81 3.35 -16.03
C LEU A 131 5.11 4.15 -16.11
N HIS A 132 6.10 3.69 -15.34
CA HIS A 132 7.43 4.26 -15.15
C HIS A 132 7.93 4.99 -16.40
N PRO A 133 8.16 6.31 -16.35
CA PRO A 133 8.63 7.03 -17.53
C PRO A 133 10.03 6.52 -17.91
N ASP A 134 10.29 6.38 -19.21
CA ASP A 134 11.59 5.96 -19.76
C ASP A 134 12.69 7.03 -19.60
N GLY A 135 12.35 8.17 -19.00
CA GLY A 135 13.28 9.28 -18.75
C GLY A 135 12.74 10.25 -17.70
N LEU A 136 13.59 11.19 -17.28
CA LEU A 136 13.20 12.26 -16.37
C LEU A 136 12.47 13.36 -17.15
N ASP A 137 11.16 13.43 -16.96
CA ASP A 137 10.35 14.57 -17.41
C ASP A 137 10.31 15.65 -16.33
N THR A 138 10.50 16.92 -16.73
CA THR A 138 10.49 18.06 -15.80
C THR A 138 9.12 18.24 -15.14
N ALA A 139 8.02 18.02 -15.87
CA ALA A 139 6.68 18.15 -15.29
C ALA A 139 6.41 17.05 -14.25
N GLY A 140 6.78 15.80 -14.55
CA GLY A 140 6.73 14.68 -13.60
C GLY A 140 7.61 14.89 -12.36
N ALA A 141 8.81 15.44 -12.52
CA ALA A 141 9.70 15.79 -11.41
C ALA A 141 9.07 16.89 -10.53
N HIS A 142 8.54 17.96 -11.13
CA HIS A 142 7.87 19.03 -10.40
C HIS A 142 6.64 18.53 -9.65
N ALA A 143 5.82 17.68 -10.26
CA ALA A 143 4.65 17.06 -9.63
C ALA A 143 5.06 16.18 -8.43
N SER A 144 6.12 15.37 -8.59
CA SER A 144 6.66 14.51 -7.53
C SER A 144 7.21 15.32 -6.35
N LEU A 145 7.98 16.39 -6.62
CA LEU A 145 8.51 17.29 -5.61
C LEU A 145 7.38 18.04 -4.89
N THR A 146 6.34 18.47 -5.61
CA THR A 146 5.15 19.10 -5.03
C THR A 146 4.41 18.12 -4.11
N TRP A 147 4.26 16.86 -4.52
CA TRP A 147 3.66 15.82 -3.69
C TRP A 147 4.47 15.58 -2.42
N LEU A 148 5.81 15.47 -2.53
CA LEU A 148 6.71 15.29 -1.39
C LEU A 148 6.65 16.47 -0.43
N ALA A 149 6.72 17.70 -0.94
CA ALA A 149 6.64 18.90 -0.12
C ALA A 149 5.32 18.96 0.67
N ARG A 150 4.19 18.65 0.01
CA ARG A 150 2.89 18.56 0.67
C ARG A 150 2.84 17.45 1.71
N PHE A 151 3.42 16.29 1.43
CA PHE A 151 3.51 15.19 2.39
C PHE A 151 4.31 15.61 3.62
N HIS A 152 5.50 16.18 3.45
CA HIS A 152 6.34 16.66 4.55
C HIS A 152 5.66 17.76 5.38
N ALA A 153 4.98 18.71 4.74
CA ALA A 153 4.28 19.79 5.43
C ALA A 153 3.24 19.29 6.44
N MET A 154 2.64 18.11 6.20
CA MET A 154 1.67 17.52 7.12
C MET A 154 2.26 16.97 8.41
N PHE A 155 3.57 16.73 8.43
CA PHE A 155 4.28 16.17 9.58
C PHE A 155 5.26 17.15 10.23
N TRP A 156 5.62 18.24 9.54
CA TRP A 156 6.64 19.19 9.99
C TRP A 156 6.27 19.96 11.28
N GLU A 157 4.98 20.12 11.60
CA GLU A 157 4.50 20.82 12.81
C GLU A 157 3.41 20.03 13.56
N ALA A 158 3.29 18.72 13.31
CA ALA A 158 2.22 17.91 13.88
C ALA A 158 2.25 17.87 15.42
N ASP A 159 3.42 18.09 16.04
CA ASP A 159 3.59 18.14 17.50
C ASP A 159 3.23 19.52 18.10
N SER A 160 3.14 20.58 17.29
CA SER A 160 3.00 21.97 17.78
C SER A 160 1.55 22.47 17.87
N ALA A 161 0.62 21.85 17.14
CA ALA A 161 -0.66 22.50 16.82
C ALA A 161 -1.93 21.70 17.19
N GLY A 162 -1.84 20.64 18.01
CA GLY A 162 -3.03 19.85 18.38
C GLY A 162 -3.79 19.26 17.18
N ALA A 163 -3.10 19.06 16.04
CA ALA A 163 -3.66 18.75 14.73
C ALA A 163 -4.30 17.34 14.61
N GLY A 164 -4.49 16.66 15.74
CA GLY A 164 -5.20 15.39 15.82
C GLY A 164 -4.52 14.25 15.06
N PHE A 165 -3.27 14.39 14.60
CA PHE A 165 -2.48 13.26 14.16
C PHE A 165 -2.16 12.37 15.37
N PRO A 166 -2.24 11.03 15.24
CA PRO A 166 -1.93 10.16 16.37
C PRO A 166 -0.49 10.46 16.84
N ALA A 167 -0.36 10.84 18.12
CA ALA A 167 0.92 10.93 18.79
C ALA A 167 1.65 9.60 18.56
N GLY A 168 2.83 9.67 17.96
CA GLY A 168 3.53 8.47 17.53
C GLY A 168 3.97 8.49 16.08
N MET A 169 3.29 9.16 15.14
CA MET A 169 3.75 9.06 13.75
C MET A 169 5.09 9.77 13.54
N ALA A 170 5.35 10.91 14.19
CA ALA A 170 6.68 11.54 14.16
C ALA A 170 7.71 10.80 15.03
N SER A 171 7.32 10.30 16.21
CA SER A 171 8.23 9.60 17.14
C SER A 171 8.44 8.11 16.85
N THR A 172 7.66 7.52 15.93
CA THR A 172 7.80 6.12 15.43
C THR A 172 7.97 6.01 13.92
N ALA A 173 7.80 7.09 13.13
CA ALA A 173 8.32 7.19 11.74
C ALA A 173 9.86 7.21 11.70
N ASP A 174 10.46 7.02 12.85
CA ASP A 174 11.78 6.47 13.06
C ASP A 174 11.99 5.07 12.43
N TYR A 175 11.31 4.68 11.35
CA TYR A 175 11.96 3.76 10.41
C TYR A 175 13.24 4.41 9.84
N TRP A 176 13.27 5.75 9.74
CA TRP A 176 14.48 6.53 9.40
C TRP A 176 15.37 6.87 10.62
N GLY A 177 14.82 6.89 11.84
CA GLY A 177 15.49 7.31 13.07
C GLY A 177 15.90 6.20 14.05
N ALA A 178 15.17 5.09 14.13
CA ALA A 178 15.30 4.09 15.21
C ALA A 178 16.49 3.13 15.01
N ARG A 179 17.17 3.16 13.86
CA ARG A 179 18.39 2.36 13.61
C ARG A 179 19.60 3.10 13.08
N THR A 180 19.48 4.35 12.62
CA THR A 180 20.66 5.14 12.23
C THR A 180 21.32 5.84 13.41
N ARG A 181 20.65 5.97 14.56
CA ARG A 181 21.21 6.59 15.77
C ARG A 181 21.72 5.58 16.82
N SER A 182 21.34 4.32 16.73
CA SER A 182 21.77 3.26 17.67
C SER A 182 23.00 2.47 17.20
N ALA A 183 23.52 2.74 16.01
CA ALA A 183 24.91 2.45 15.67
C ALA A 183 25.70 3.75 15.73
N SER A 184 26.27 4.04 16.90
CA SER A 184 27.51 4.80 16.98
C SER A 184 28.58 4.03 16.19
N ALA A 185 28.55 4.16 14.87
CA ALA A 185 29.66 3.81 14.00
C ALA A 185 30.81 4.76 14.35
N GLN A 186 31.66 4.33 15.29
CA GLN A 186 33.03 4.79 15.32
C GLN A 186 33.64 4.42 13.96
N TRP A 187 33.73 5.40 13.07
CA TRP A 187 34.56 5.30 11.89
C TRP A 187 36.02 5.13 12.37
N PRO A 188 36.74 4.06 12.02
CA PRO A 188 38.17 4.05 12.23
C PRO A 188 38.78 5.01 11.21
N LEU A 189 39.34 6.11 11.71
CA LEU A 189 40.28 6.92 10.95
C LEU A 189 41.51 6.05 10.66
N ARG A 190 41.84 5.89 9.38
CA ARG A 190 43.18 5.52 8.92
C ARG A 190 43.77 6.73 8.22
#